data_AF-A0A6G9QL85-F1
#
_entry.id   AF-A0A6G9QL85-F1
#
_cell.length_a   1.000
_cell.length_b   1.000
_cell.length_c   1.000
_cell.angle_alpha   90.00
_cell.angle_beta   90.00
_cell.angle_gamma   90.00
#
_symmetry.space_group_name_H-M   'P 1'
#
loop_
_entity.id
_entity.type
_entity.pdbx_description
1 polymer ?
#
loop_
_entity_poly.entity_id
_entity_poly.type
_entity_poly.pdbx_seq_one_letter_code
_entity_poly.pdbx_strand_id
1 'polypeptide(L)'
;MKKNLRIDVSELRVGMFVSLPISWKEHPFLFNQFKIKSHSQIEVIKSLGLDMVFFNPDRSDVESSDTNHKCSEQKEDEISVNSLKLKMQEQKSAQIEENKKLKRNLKKTEKQFDRSVSMMRSMVTKISSRPLNAVNDAKDLISNLTSMLLDEQNLALHLMGDAKSGDVLYHHSLNISMICMLMAKELGWTREEIELVGIGCLFHDIGKLKIPSTIINKVVPLSTPEENLVKQHPLMSLNFLKLADSFPEEAKPMIANHHEYLDGSGSPKGIKEQELDKFSQLICVVNEYDNLCNGNLRVKAKTPSVALGLLYKNYKTKLNKEYTEKLIKMLGVYPPGSIVELSSGQFGMVMSVNLNDILHPSIIAYDPLVPKEQAPIVNLANEGINVVRSIPASGLPEKIYKYLSPRDNISYAFGKA
;
A
#
# COMPACT_ATOMS: atom_id res chain seq x y z
N MET A 1 -23.97 8.94 16.05
CA MET A 1 -23.75 7.48 16.07
C MET A 1 -24.82 6.86 16.95
N LYS A 2 -25.88 6.27 16.38
CA LYS A 2 -26.86 5.53 17.18
C LYS A 2 -26.20 4.24 17.69
N LYS A 3 -26.52 3.87 18.93
CA LYS A 3 -25.92 2.75 19.67
C LYS A 3 -26.32 1.41 19.04
N ASN A 4 -25.38 0.47 18.97
CA ASN A 4 -25.69 -0.95 18.76
C ASN A 4 -26.74 -1.38 19.79
N LEU A 5 -27.90 -1.88 19.32
CA LEU A 5 -28.95 -2.39 20.18
C LEU A 5 -28.64 -3.85 20.52
N ARG A 6 -28.97 -4.28 21.73
CA ARG A 6 -28.89 -5.70 22.08
C ARG A 6 -30.16 -6.37 21.59
N ILE A 7 -29.99 -7.45 20.84
CA ILE A 7 -31.08 -8.30 20.36
C ILE A 7 -30.83 -9.71 20.87
N ASP A 8 -31.90 -10.38 21.28
CA ASP A 8 -31.86 -11.79 21.65
C ASP A 8 -31.53 -12.62 20.40
N VAL A 9 -30.73 -13.67 20.57
CA VAL A 9 -30.31 -14.52 19.44
C VAL A 9 -31.52 -15.24 18.79
N SER A 10 -32.63 -15.39 19.52
CA SER A 10 -33.90 -15.89 18.99
C SER A 10 -34.58 -14.96 17.98
N GLU A 11 -34.34 -13.65 18.06
CA GLU A 11 -34.97 -12.63 17.21
C GLU A 11 -34.17 -12.29 15.94
N LEU A 12 -33.04 -12.98 15.71
CA LEU A 12 -32.21 -12.79 14.53
C LEU A 12 -32.94 -13.15 13.24
N ARG A 13 -32.83 -12.28 12.24
CA ARG A 13 -33.38 -12.47 10.89
C ARG A 13 -32.30 -12.34 9.84
N VAL A 14 -32.52 -12.96 8.69
CA VAL A 14 -31.68 -12.77 7.50
C VAL A 14 -31.77 -11.30 7.08
N GLY A 15 -30.65 -10.71 6.69
CA GLY A 15 -30.55 -9.28 6.38
C GLY A 15 -30.16 -8.39 7.56
N MET A 16 -30.13 -8.92 8.79
CA MET A 16 -29.67 -8.19 9.97
C MET A 16 -28.13 -8.07 10.00
N PHE A 17 -27.62 -6.89 10.34
CA PHE A 17 -26.22 -6.64 10.62
C PHE A 17 -25.94 -6.84 12.10
N VAL A 18 -25.15 -7.87 12.41
CA VAL A 18 -24.88 -8.32 13.78
C VAL A 18 -23.43 -8.14 14.17
N SER A 19 -23.19 -7.96 15.46
CA SER A 19 -21.89 -7.93 16.11
C SER A 19 -21.89 -8.94 17.26
N LEU A 20 -21.04 -9.95 17.15
CA LEU A 20 -20.85 -11.00 18.14
C LEU A 20 -19.97 -10.48 19.30
N PRO A 21 -20.33 -10.72 20.56
CA PRO A 21 -19.58 -10.25 21.73
C PRO A 21 -18.41 -11.18 22.15
N ILE A 22 -18.04 -12.13 21.30
CA ILE A 22 -17.02 -13.15 21.56
C ILE A 22 -15.87 -13.03 20.57
N SER A 23 -14.76 -13.72 20.85
CA SER A 23 -13.59 -13.69 19.96
C SER A 23 -13.89 -14.38 18.63
N TRP A 24 -13.37 -13.87 17.51
CA TRP A 24 -13.48 -14.53 16.20
C TRP A 24 -12.90 -15.95 16.16
N LYS A 25 -12.04 -16.29 17.13
CA LYS A 25 -11.53 -17.66 17.30
C LYS A 25 -12.62 -18.62 17.76
N GLU A 26 -13.58 -18.13 18.54
CA GLU A 26 -14.64 -18.89 19.20
C GLU A 26 -15.87 -19.11 18.32
N HIS A 27 -15.94 -18.48 17.15
CA HIS A 27 -17.02 -18.68 16.19
C HIS A 27 -16.51 -18.94 14.77
N PRO A 28 -17.31 -19.59 13.89
CA PRO A 28 -16.86 -19.95 12.55
C PRO A 28 -16.86 -18.77 11.54
N PHE A 29 -17.43 -17.60 11.89
CA PHE A 29 -17.44 -16.41 11.05
C PHE A 29 -16.08 -15.70 11.00
N LEU A 30 -15.77 -15.02 9.88
CA LEU A 30 -14.50 -14.30 9.67
C LEU A 30 -14.35 -13.04 10.54
N PHE A 31 -15.46 -12.34 10.76
CA PHE A 31 -15.50 -11.09 11.49
C PHE A 31 -16.45 -11.23 12.66
N ASN A 32 -16.16 -10.51 13.75
CA ASN A 32 -17.11 -10.33 14.82
C ASN A 32 -18.33 -9.51 14.35
N GLN A 33 -18.24 -8.79 13.22
CA GLN A 33 -19.30 -7.94 12.68
C GLN A 33 -19.59 -8.27 11.22
N PHE A 34 -20.82 -8.70 10.91
CA PHE A 34 -21.20 -9.07 9.55
C PHE A 34 -22.71 -9.03 9.38
N LYS A 35 -23.15 -9.08 8.12
CA LYS A 35 -24.56 -9.20 7.76
C LYS A 35 -24.94 -10.66 7.61
N ILE A 36 -26.06 -11.04 8.23
CA ILE A 36 -26.61 -12.38 8.11
C ILE A 36 -27.17 -12.55 6.69
N LYS A 37 -26.58 -13.48 5.92
CA LYS A 37 -26.94 -13.77 4.52
C LYS A 37 -27.87 -14.97 4.38
N SER A 38 -27.94 -15.86 5.38
CA SER A 38 -28.77 -17.09 5.30
C SER A 38 -29.31 -17.53 6.66
N HIS A 39 -30.37 -18.34 6.65
CA HIS A 39 -30.96 -18.92 7.86
C HIS A 39 -29.98 -19.84 8.60
N SER A 40 -29.15 -20.56 7.85
CA SER A 40 -28.08 -21.40 8.41
C SER A 40 -27.06 -20.62 9.25
N GLN A 41 -26.80 -19.34 8.93
CA GLN A 41 -25.92 -18.52 9.77
C GLN A 41 -26.56 -18.18 11.11
N ILE A 42 -27.89 -18.03 11.17
CA ILE A 42 -28.63 -17.77 12.42
C ILE A 42 -28.51 -18.99 13.33
N GLU A 43 -28.66 -20.20 12.79
CA GLU A 43 -28.52 -21.44 13.55
C GLU A 43 -27.10 -21.65 14.07
N VAL A 44 -26.10 -21.28 13.26
CA VAL A 44 -24.72 -21.27 13.71
C VAL A 44 -24.54 -20.31 14.89
N ILE A 45 -25.09 -19.09 14.83
CA ILE A 45 -25.03 -18.14 15.95
C ILE A 45 -25.75 -18.68 17.19
N LYS A 46 -26.94 -19.26 17.04
CA LYS A 46 -27.69 -19.93 18.12
C LYS A 46 -26.87 -21.02 18.78
N SER A 47 -26.12 -21.78 17.97
CA SER A 47 -25.28 -22.87 18.48
C SER A 47 -23.99 -22.42 19.19
N LEU A 48 -23.66 -21.12 19.19
CA LEU A 48 -22.54 -20.57 19.95
C LEU A 48 -22.88 -20.38 21.43
N GLY A 49 -24.13 -20.62 21.84
CA GLY A 49 -24.57 -20.46 23.23
C GLY A 49 -24.58 -19.00 23.70
N LEU A 50 -24.76 -18.06 22.77
CA LEU A 50 -24.89 -16.64 23.09
C LEU A 50 -26.35 -16.32 23.39
N ASP A 51 -26.62 -15.67 24.52
CA ASP A 51 -27.97 -15.19 24.85
C ASP A 51 -28.30 -13.93 24.07
N MET A 52 -27.30 -13.05 23.89
CA MET A 52 -27.48 -11.72 23.29
C MET A 52 -26.38 -11.39 22.29
N VAL A 53 -26.78 -10.79 21.17
CA VAL A 53 -25.87 -10.22 20.17
C VAL A 53 -26.21 -8.75 19.94
N PHE A 54 -25.26 -8.01 19.40
CA PHE A 54 -25.47 -6.61 19.06
C PHE A 54 -25.98 -6.49 17.63
N PHE A 55 -27.00 -5.68 17.38
CA PHE A 55 -27.59 -5.45 16.07
C PHE A 55 -27.53 -3.96 15.72
N ASN A 56 -27.31 -3.67 14.44
CA ASN A 56 -27.29 -2.31 13.91
C ASN A 56 -28.47 -2.09 12.94
N PRO A 57 -29.52 -1.35 13.34
CA PRO A 57 -30.71 -1.10 12.52
C PRO A 57 -30.40 -0.36 11.22
N ASP A 58 -29.51 0.65 11.26
CA ASP A 58 -29.22 1.52 10.12
C ASP A 58 -28.49 0.78 8.97
N ARG A 59 -28.01 -0.43 9.23
CA ARG A 59 -27.18 -1.24 8.31
C ARG A 59 -27.82 -2.58 7.97
N SER A 60 -29.06 -2.76 8.39
CA SER A 60 -29.85 -3.97 8.19
C SER A 60 -30.93 -3.71 7.17
N ASP A 61 -31.21 -4.70 6.32
CA ASP A 61 -32.25 -4.57 5.28
C ASP A 61 -33.66 -4.78 5.85
N VAL A 62 -33.78 -4.92 7.17
CA VAL A 62 -35.02 -5.25 7.85
C VAL A 62 -35.68 -3.94 8.27
N GLU A 63 -36.68 -3.49 7.52
CA GLU A 63 -37.55 -2.40 7.97
C GLU A 63 -38.23 -2.78 9.29
N SER A 64 -38.22 -1.84 10.24
CA SER A 64 -38.89 -1.95 11.53
C SER A 64 -40.41 -1.85 11.39
N SER A 65 -41.02 -2.81 10.70
CA SER A 65 -42.46 -3.06 10.72
C SER A 65 -42.75 -4.35 9.99
N ASP A 66 -42.87 -5.44 10.74
CA ASP A 66 -43.92 -6.44 10.50
C ASP A 66 -44.00 -7.37 11.71
N THR A 67 -44.88 -6.96 12.63
CA THR A 67 -45.50 -7.83 13.63
C THR A 67 -46.53 -8.71 12.91
N ASN A 68 -46.08 -9.82 12.32
CA ASN A 68 -46.83 -11.07 12.18
C ASN A 68 -46.13 -12.00 11.19
N HIS A 69 -45.30 -12.92 11.70
CA HIS A 69 -45.22 -14.24 11.08
C HIS A 69 -45.20 -15.29 12.18
N LYS A 70 -46.30 -16.05 12.21
CA LYS A 70 -46.49 -17.22 13.06
C LYS A 70 -45.37 -18.23 12.80
N CYS A 71 -44.87 -18.76 13.91
CA CYS A 71 -44.02 -19.93 13.98
C CYS A 71 -44.65 -21.08 13.19
N SER A 72 -43.96 -21.55 12.15
CA SER A 72 -44.11 -22.92 11.67
C SER A 72 -42.85 -23.67 12.08
N GLU A 73 -42.97 -24.47 13.13
CA GLU A 73 -41.99 -25.48 13.49
C GLU A 73 -41.83 -26.45 12.32
N GLN A 74 -40.72 -26.36 11.59
CA GLN A 74 -40.25 -27.44 10.74
C GLN A 74 -38.96 -27.97 11.36
N LYS A 75 -39.05 -29.21 11.86
CA LYS A 75 -37.92 -30.08 12.17
C LYS A 75 -37.24 -30.47 10.86
N GLU A 76 -36.52 -29.54 10.26
CA GLU A 76 -35.50 -29.84 9.27
C GLU A 76 -34.17 -29.39 9.90
N ASP A 77 -33.10 -30.17 9.68
CA ASP A 77 -31.71 -29.69 9.68
C ASP A 77 -30.74 -29.90 10.85
N GLU A 78 -30.90 -30.88 11.76
CA GLU A 78 -29.74 -31.27 12.62
C GLU A 78 -28.55 -31.85 11.80
N ILE A 79 -28.85 -32.54 10.69
CA ILE A 79 -27.85 -33.12 9.76
C ILE A 79 -27.29 -32.05 8.80
N SER A 80 -28.13 -31.09 8.39
CA SER A 80 -27.75 -29.98 7.51
C SER A 80 -26.87 -28.95 8.25
N VAL A 81 -27.21 -28.59 9.48
CA VAL A 81 -26.41 -27.67 10.32
C VAL A 81 -25.03 -28.24 10.65
N ASN A 82 -24.92 -29.54 10.97
CA ASN A 82 -23.62 -30.17 11.21
C ASN A 82 -22.75 -30.23 9.95
N SER A 83 -23.36 -30.52 8.79
CA SER A 83 -22.63 -30.51 7.51
C SER A 83 -22.16 -29.09 7.11
N LEU A 84 -22.96 -28.06 7.40
CA LEU A 84 -22.61 -26.66 7.22
C LEU A 84 -21.52 -26.22 8.19
N LYS A 85 -21.59 -26.62 9.47
CA LYS A 85 -20.52 -26.39 10.45
C LYS A 85 -19.20 -26.99 10.02
N LEU A 86 -19.20 -28.24 9.55
CA LEU A 86 -18.00 -28.92 9.06
C LEU A 86 -17.42 -28.19 7.84
N LYS A 87 -18.25 -27.83 6.85
CA LYS A 87 -17.81 -27.02 5.69
C LYS A 87 -17.23 -25.67 6.11
N MET A 88 -17.86 -24.98 7.06
CA MET A 88 -17.36 -23.69 7.58
C MET A 88 -16.06 -23.85 8.37
N GLN A 89 -15.87 -24.97 9.09
CA GLN A 89 -14.63 -25.29 9.80
C GLN A 89 -13.50 -25.66 8.83
N GLU A 90 -13.79 -26.40 7.77
CA GLU A 90 -12.85 -26.70 6.68
C GLU A 90 -12.43 -25.41 5.97
N GLN A 91 -13.38 -24.54 5.60
CA GLN A 91 -13.10 -23.21 5.04
C GLN A 91 -12.24 -22.36 5.98
N LYS A 92 -12.57 -22.32 7.28
CA LYS A 92 -11.79 -21.58 8.28
C LYS A 92 -10.37 -22.12 8.40
N SER A 93 -10.17 -23.44 8.41
CA SER A 93 -8.84 -24.05 8.52
C SER A 93 -7.99 -23.80 7.26
N ALA A 94 -8.58 -23.90 6.07
CA ALA A 94 -7.94 -23.53 4.82
C ALA A 94 -7.53 -22.04 4.81
N GLN A 95 -8.40 -21.13 5.24
CA GLN A 95 -8.12 -19.70 5.30
C GLN A 95 -7.03 -19.35 6.32
N ILE A 96 -6.95 -20.07 7.44
CA ILE A 96 -5.88 -19.91 8.42
C ILE A 96 -4.53 -20.32 7.81
N GLU A 97 -4.49 -21.42 7.06
CA GLU A 97 -3.25 -21.88 6.43
C GLU A 97 -2.80 -20.94 5.31
N GLU A 98 -3.74 -20.45 4.50
CA GLU A 98 -3.47 -19.41 3.50
C GLU A 98 -2.94 -18.12 4.15
N ASN A 99 -3.56 -17.67 5.24
CA ASN A 99 -3.09 -16.51 6.00
C ASN A 99 -1.68 -16.69 6.56
N LYS A 100 -1.34 -17.88 7.06
CA LYS A 100 0.03 -18.19 7.52
C LYS A 100 1.02 -18.13 6.36
N LYS A 101 0.65 -18.66 5.19
CA LYS A 101 1.48 -18.60 3.98
C LYS A 101 1.71 -17.16 3.54
N LEU A 102 0.65 -16.33 3.51
CA LEU A 102 0.73 -14.91 3.16
C LEU A 102 1.64 -14.14 4.15
N LYS A 103 1.45 -14.33 5.45
CA LYS A 103 2.33 -13.75 6.49
C LYS A 103 3.79 -14.19 6.34
N ARG A 104 4.04 -15.45 5.96
CA ARG A 104 5.40 -15.96 5.70
C ARG A 104 6.02 -15.32 4.46
N ASN A 105 5.26 -15.15 3.39
CA ASN A 105 5.70 -14.48 2.17
C ASN A 105 6.04 -13.02 2.45
N LEU A 106 5.15 -12.28 3.13
CA LEU A 106 5.38 -10.91 3.57
C LEU A 106 6.68 -10.76 4.37
N LYS A 107 6.93 -11.63 5.36
CA LYS A 107 8.20 -11.62 6.11
C LYS A 107 9.44 -11.87 5.26
N LYS A 108 9.33 -12.68 4.19
CA LYS A 108 10.45 -12.89 3.26
C LYS A 108 10.70 -11.63 2.44
N THR A 109 9.65 -11.02 1.91
CA THR A 109 9.72 -9.76 1.16
C THR A 109 10.30 -8.63 2.02
N GLU A 110 9.87 -8.51 3.27
CA GLU A 110 10.40 -7.51 4.22
C GLU A 110 11.91 -7.71 4.47
N LYS A 111 12.34 -8.94 4.74
CA LYS A 111 13.78 -9.24 4.89
C LYS A 111 14.60 -8.94 3.64
N GLN A 112 14.00 -9.11 2.47
CA GLN A 112 14.67 -8.81 1.21
C GLN A 112 14.77 -7.30 0.98
N PHE A 113 13.70 -6.56 1.27
CA PHE A 113 13.70 -5.12 1.23
C PHE A 113 14.74 -4.52 2.19
N ASP A 114 14.84 -5.04 3.41
CA ASP A 114 15.87 -4.62 4.39
C ASP A 114 17.31 -4.84 3.87
N ARG A 115 17.53 -5.91 3.11
CA ARG A 115 18.81 -6.16 2.44
C ARG A 115 19.07 -5.13 1.35
N SER A 116 18.07 -4.81 0.53
CA SER A 116 18.16 -3.75 -0.48
C SER A 116 18.47 -2.38 0.15
N VAL A 117 17.84 -2.03 1.27
CA VAL A 117 18.14 -0.81 2.04
C VAL A 117 19.58 -0.82 2.54
N SER A 118 20.05 -1.96 3.06
CA SER A 118 21.43 -2.10 3.54
C SER A 118 22.46 -1.97 2.41
N MET A 119 22.16 -2.54 1.23
CA MET A 119 22.96 -2.37 0.02
C MET A 119 22.97 -0.90 -0.41
N MET A 120 21.81 -0.23 -0.44
CA MET A 120 21.69 1.19 -0.77
C MET A 120 22.53 2.07 0.16
N ARG A 121 22.48 1.81 1.48
CA ARG A 121 23.33 2.48 2.45
C ARG A 121 24.82 2.25 2.14
N SER A 122 25.22 1.04 1.81
CA SER A 122 26.62 0.72 1.43
C SER A 122 27.05 1.44 0.15
N MET A 123 26.17 1.56 -0.85
CA MET A 123 26.47 2.27 -2.09
C MET A 123 26.67 3.77 -1.83
N VAL A 124 25.79 4.38 -1.04
CA VAL A 124 25.88 5.81 -0.67
C VAL A 124 27.14 6.10 0.13
N THR A 125 27.58 5.23 1.05
CA THR A 125 28.85 5.46 1.77
C THR A 125 30.07 5.34 0.85
N LYS A 126 30.01 4.46 -0.16
CA LYS A 126 31.09 4.27 -1.14
C LYS A 126 31.13 5.35 -2.22
N ILE A 127 30.00 5.93 -2.62
CA ILE A 127 29.91 6.79 -3.82
C ILE A 127 30.89 7.96 -3.83
N SER A 128 31.22 8.51 -2.65
CA SER A 128 32.15 9.63 -2.54
C SER A 128 33.62 9.25 -2.73
N SER A 129 33.99 8.00 -2.43
CA SER A 129 35.40 7.55 -2.40
C SER A 129 35.72 6.46 -3.44
N ARG A 130 34.74 5.63 -3.78
CA ARG A 130 34.83 4.48 -4.69
C ARG A 130 33.57 4.42 -5.58
N PRO A 131 33.35 5.43 -6.45
CA PRO A 131 32.13 5.54 -7.24
C PRO A 131 31.92 4.35 -8.19
N LEU A 132 32.99 3.81 -8.79
CA LEU A 132 32.91 2.63 -9.64
C LEU A 132 32.33 1.40 -8.91
N ASN A 133 32.79 1.13 -7.67
CA ASN A 133 32.28 0.04 -6.85
C ASN A 133 30.80 0.25 -6.48
N ALA A 134 30.43 1.48 -6.13
CA ALA A 134 29.04 1.81 -5.81
C ALA A 134 28.10 1.59 -7.01
N VAL A 135 28.55 1.92 -8.23
CA VAL A 135 27.78 1.68 -9.46
C VAL A 135 27.67 0.19 -9.77
N ASN A 136 28.74 -0.59 -9.57
CA ASN A 136 28.68 -2.04 -9.78
C ASN A 136 27.74 -2.73 -8.77
N ASP A 137 27.82 -2.37 -7.49
CA ASP A 137 26.89 -2.85 -6.46
C ASP A 137 25.43 -2.50 -6.82
N ALA A 138 25.19 -1.33 -7.44
CA ALA A 138 23.87 -0.91 -7.89
C ALA A 138 23.37 -1.74 -9.07
N LYS A 139 24.23 -2.04 -10.05
CA LYS A 139 23.89 -2.93 -11.17
C LYS A 139 23.48 -4.31 -10.67
N ASP A 140 24.21 -4.86 -9.70
CA ASP A 140 23.89 -6.16 -9.11
C ASP A 140 22.54 -6.12 -8.39
N LEU A 141 22.27 -5.07 -7.60
CA LEU A 141 20.96 -4.89 -6.95
C LEU A 141 19.82 -4.83 -7.97
N ILE A 142 19.98 -4.01 -9.02
CA ILE A 142 18.95 -3.81 -10.04
C ILE A 142 18.73 -5.05 -10.89
N SER A 143 19.79 -5.78 -11.26
CA SER A 143 19.68 -7.04 -11.99
C SER A 143 18.91 -8.09 -11.18
N ASN A 144 19.17 -8.19 -9.87
CA ASN A 144 18.43 -9.06 -8.97
C ASN A 144 16.94 -8.67 -8.87
N LEU A 145 16.64 -7.38 -8.68
CA LEU A 145 15.26 -6.87 -8.64
C LEU A 145 14.53 -7.09 -9.97
N THR A 146 15.21 -6.92 -11.10
CA THR A 146 14.64 -7.13 -12.43
C THR A 146 14.31 -8.60 -12.66
N SER A 147 15.19 -9.51 -12.26
CA SER A 147 14.94 -10.95 -12.38
C SER A 147 13.70 -11.35 -11.57
N MET A 148 13.58 -10.87 -10.34
CA MET A 148 12.37 -11.09 -9.53
C MET A 148 11.09 -10.52 -10.17
N LEU A 149 11.20 -9.34 -10.77
CA LEU A 149 10.08 -8.64 -11.40
C LEU A 149 9.58 -9.38 -12.66
N LEU A 150 10.49 -10.01 -13.41
CA LEU A 150 10.18 -10.69 -14.66
C LEU A 150 9.81 -12.17 -14.49
N ASP A 151 10.36 -12.85 -13.48
CA ASP A 151 10.19 -14.31 -13.30
C ASP A 151 8.93 -14.70 -12.50
N GLU A 152 8.33 -13.77 -11.76
CA GLU A 152 7.22 -14.04 -10.84
C GLU A 152 5.84 -13.91 -11.52
N GLN A 153 5.10 -15.02 -11.63
CA GLN A 153 3.77 -15.06 -12.27
C GLN A 153 2.64 -14.43 -11.42
N ASN A 154 2.83 -14.31 -10.10
CA ASN A 154 1.85 -13.76 -9.17
C ASN A 154 2.50 -12.69 -8.27
N LEU A 155 2.86 -11.57 -8.88
CA LEU A 155 3.50 -10.46 -8.21
C LEU A 155 2.48 -9.57 -7.49
N ALA A 156 2.75 -9.27 -6.23
CA ALA A 156 2.03 -8.27 -5.46
C ALA A 156 2.97 -7.15 -5.01
N LEU A 157 2.43 -5.94 -4.95
CA LEU A 157 3.08 -4.80 -4.33
C LEU A 157 2.70 -4.77 -2.85
N HIS A 158 3.68 -5.01 -1.99
CA HIS A 158 3.49 -5.09 -0.54
C HIS A 158 3.95 -3.80 0.14
N LEU A 159 3.21 -3.38 1.18
CA LEU A 159 3.59 -2.27 2.04
C LEU A 159 4.73 -2.70 3.00
N MET A 160 5.88 -2.04 2.95
CA MET A 160 7.09 -2.30 3.77
C MET A 160 7.23 -1.36 4.97
N GLY A 161 7.84 -1.86 6.05
CA GLY A 161 7.90 -1.16 7.35
C GLY A 161 8.48 0.26 7.26
N ASP A 162 8.19 1.08 8.28
CA ASP A 162 8.64 2.47 8.31
C ASP A 162 10.16 2.59 8.14
N ALA A 163 10.57 3.60 7.39
CA ALA A 163 11.97 3.98 7.31
C ALA A 163 12.49 4.34 8.70
N LYS A 164 13.65 3.80 9.07
CA LYS A 164 14.34 4.23 10.29
C LYS A 164 14.82 5.66 10.13
N SER A 165 14.88 6.39 11.24
CA SER A 165 15.43 7.76 11.25
C SER A 165 16.83 7.78 10.63
N GLY A 166 17.03 8.60 9.60
CA GLY A 166 18.27 8.70 8.84
C GLY A 166 18.34 7.87 7.54
N ASP A 167 17.39 6.96 7.30
CA ASP A 167 17.37 6.13 6.08
C ASP A 167 16.38 6.64 5.00
N VAL A 168 15.75 7.80 5.22
CA VAL A 168 14.69 8.35 4.35
C VAL A 168 15.14 8.44 2.89
N LEU A 169 16.37 8.91 2.64
CA LEU A 169 16.95 8.99 1.29
C LEU A 169 17.04 7.60 0.62
N TYR A 170 17.45 6.58 1.37
CA TYR A 170 17.64 5.22 0.83
C TYR A 170 16.31 4.57 0.51
N HIS A 171 15.33 4.74 1.40
CA HIS A 171 13.96 4.26 1.16
C HIS A 171 13.35 4.97 -0.05
N HIS A 172 13.49 6.30 -0.16
CA HIS A 172 12.99 7.08 -1.29
C HIS A 172 13.55 6.59 -2.63
N SER A 173 14.89 6.49 -2.74
CA SER A 173 15.55 5.98 -3.95
C SER A 173 15.10 4.56 -4.33
N LEU A 174 14.99 3.66 -3.33
CA LEU A 174 14.52 2.30 -3.58
C LEU A 174 13.05 2.26 -3.96
N ASN A 175 12.21 3.07 -3.34
CA ASN A 175 10.78 3.09 -3.61
C ASN A 175 10.49 3.56 -5.04
N ILE A 176 11.14 4.67 -5.44
CA ILE A 176 11.05 5.17 -6.81
C ILE A 176 11.60 4.13 -7.78
N SER A 177 12.75 3.53 -7.49
CA SER A 177 13.32 2.47 -8.35
C SER A 177 12.34 1.32 -8.53
N MET A 178 11.71 0.82 -7.47
CA MET A 178 10.75 -0.27 -7.57
C MET A 178 9.56 0.15 -8.42
N ILE A 179 8.86 1.24 -8.07
CA ILE A 179 7.66 1.69 -8.81
C ILE A 179 7.98 1.94 -10.29
N CYS A 180 9.09 2.62 -10.61
CA CYS A 180 9.51 2.87 -12.00
C CYS A 180 9.79 1.57 -12.76
N MET A 181 10.50 0.61 -12.15
CA MET A 181 10.79 -0.69 -12.79
C MET A 181 9.50 -1.47 -13.07
N LEU A 182 8.56 -1.50 -12.12
CA LEU A 182 7.26 -2.15 -12.35
C LEU A 182 6.47 -1.43 -13.44
N MET A 183 6.43 -0.10 -13.44
CA MET A 183 5.79 0.66 -14.50
C MET A 183 6.42 0.37 -15.87
N ALA A 184 7.75 0.34 -15.96
CA ALA A 184 8.48 -0.01 -17.17
C ALA A 184 8.08 -1.40 -17.70
N LYS A 185 8.04 -2.42 -16.81
CA LYS A 185 7.51 -3.75 -17.16
C LYS A 185 6.08 -3.66 -17.71
N GLU A 186 5.21 -2.95 -17.02
CA GLU A 186 3.81 -2.84 -17.41
C GLU A 186 3.59 -2.00 -18.69
N LEU A 187 4.55 -1.15 -19.05
CA LEU A 187 4.62 -0.41 -20.32
C LEU A 187 5.26 -1.23 -21.44
N GLY A 188 5.68 -2.48 -21.17
CA GLY A 188 6.28 -3.38 -22.15
C GLY A 188 7.73 -3.02 -22.52
N TRP A 189 8.44 -2.32 -21.63
CA TRP A 189 9.85 -2.00 -21.84
C TRP A 189 10.73 -3.25 -21.77
N THR A 190 11.87 -3.20 -22.45
CA THR A 190 12.80 -4.34 -22.44
C THR A 190 13.46 -4.50 -21.07
N ARG A 191 14.09 -5.65 -20.84
CA ARG A 191 14.85 -5.89 -19.60
C ARG A 191 15.91 -4.80 -19.38
N GLU A 192 16.62 -4.42 -20.44
CA GLU A 192 17.67 -3.41 -20.41
C GLU A 192 17.11 -2.04 -20.04
N GLU A 193 15.94 -1.68 -20.57
CA GLU A 193 15.25 -0.42 -20.24
C GLU A 193 14.73 -0.40 -18.80
N ILE A 194 14.27 -1.54 -18.28
CA ILE A 194 13.87 -1.70 -16.86
C ILE A 194 15.10 -1.54 -15.96
N GLU A 195 16.21 -2.19 -16.29
CA GLU A 195 17.46 -2.06 -15.53
C GLU A 195 18.01 -0.62 -15.60
N LEU A 196 17.90 0.04 -16.76
CA LEU A 196 18.33 1.43 -16.96
C LEU A 196 17.53 2.41 -16.10
N VAL A 197 16.19 2.29 -16.07
CA VAL A 197 15.37 3.16 -15.21
C VAL A 197 15.62 2.86 -13.73
N GLY A 198 15.79 1.58 -13.37
CA GLY A 198 16.08 1.17 -12.00
C GLY A 198 17.37 1.83 -11.48
N ILE A 199 18.47 1.71 -12.23
CA ILE A 199 19.74 2.30 -11.80
C ILE A 199 19.68 3.82 -11.75
N GLY A 200 19.05 4.47 -12.74
CA GLY A 200 18.85 5.93 -12.71
C GLY A 200 18.08 6.39 -11.46
N CYS A 201 17.04 5.66 -11.06
CA CYS A 201 16.27 5.94 -9.86
C CYS A 201 17.08 5.77 -8.56
N LEU A 202 18.03 4.84 -8.48
CA LEU A 202 18.88 4.71 -7.28
C LEU A 202 19.75 5.95 -7.07
N PHE A 203 20.19 6.59 -8.16
CA PHE A 203 21.14 7.70 -8.13
C PHE A 203 20.53 9.09 -8.36
N HIS A 204 19.22 9.20 -8.62
CA HIS A 204 18.60 10.50 -8.95
C HIS A 204 18.86 11.58 -7.88
N ASP A 205 18.87 11.16 -6.62
CA ASP A 205 18.83 12.05 -5.46
C ASP A 205 20.11 12.05 -4.60
N ILE A 206 21.15 11.30 -4.97
CA ILE A 206 22.39 11.21 -4.19
C ILE A 206 23.13 12.55 -4.06
N GLY A 207 22.85 13.51 -4.93
CA GLY A 207 23.32 14.88 -4.83
C GLY A 207 22.88 15.59 -3.55
N LYS A 208 21.79 15.14 -2.90
CA LYS A 208 21.35 15.67 -1.59
C LYS A 208 22.41 15.48 -0.50
N LEU A 209 23.35 14.53 -0.66
CA LEU A 209 24.50 14.35 0.23
C LEU A 209 25.46 15.54 0.24
N LYS A 210 25.42 16.42 -0.77
CA LYS A 210 26.22 17.65 -0.83
C LYS A 210 25.52 18.86 -0.18
N ILE A 211 24.26 18.71 0.22
CA ILE A 211 23.51 19.79 0.86
C ILE A 211 23.74 19.73 2.37
N PRO A 212 24.07 20.86 3.04
CA PRO A 212 24.22 20.90 4.49
C PRO A 212 23.00 20.32 5.23
N SER A 213 23.26 19.54 6.28
CA SER A 213 22.20 18.92 7.09
C SER A 213 21.26 19.95 7.72
N THR A 214 21.77 21.14 8.04
CA THR A 214 21.00 22.29 8.56
C THR A 214 19.96 22.82 7.57
N ILE A 215 20.16 22.60 6.27
CA ILE A 215 19.23 23.00 5.21
C ILE A 215 18.27 21.85 4.91
N ILE A 216 18.79 20.64 4.64
CA ILE A 216 17.94 19.52 4.21
C ILE A 216 16.94 19.12 5.31
N ASN A 217 17.36 19.16 6.59
CA ASN A 217 16.55 18.78 7.74
C ASN A 217 15.78 19.97 8.37
N LYS A 218 15.75 21.13 7.70
CA LYS A 218 15.04 22.31 8.23
C LYS A 218 13.53 22.07 8.26
N VAL A 219 12.90 22.25 9.42
CA VAL A 219 11.44 22.07 9.62
C VAL A 219 10.61 23.30 9.23
N VAL A 220 11.25 24.47 9.14
CA VAL A 220 10.64 25.73 8.69
C VAL A 220 10.88 25.95 7.20
N PRO A 221 10.13 26.85 6.53
CA PRO A 221 10.37 27.20 5.14
C PRO A 221 11.83 27.57 4.86
N LEU A 222 12.33 27.15 3.71
CA LEU A 222 13.66 27.51 3.23
C LEU A 222 13.65 28.96 2.73
N SER A 223 14.77 29.65 2.87
CA SER A 223 15.01 30.92 2.18
C SER A 223 15.27 30.67 0.70
N THR A 224 15.07 31.68 -0.16
CA THR A 224 15.30 31.56 -1.61
C THR A 224 16.72 31.02 -1.96
N PRO A 225 17.82 31.45 -1.30
CA PRO A 225 19.14 30.86 -1.56
C PRO A 225 19.23 29.38 -1.16
N GLU A 226 18.61 28.99 -0.04
CA GLU A 226 18.56 27.59 0.40
C GLU A 226 17.74 26.73 -0.57
N GLU A 227 16.60 27.22 -1.05
CA GLU A 227 15.80 26.55 -2.08
C GLU A 227 16.58 26.38 -3.38
N ASN A 228 17.28 27.43 -3.82
CA ASN A 228 18.11 27.38 -5.02
C ASN A 228 19.24 26.35 -4.87
N LEU A 229 19.86 26.25 -3.70
CA LEU A 229 20.86 25.21 -3.43
C LEU A 229 20.24 23.80 -3.50
N VAL A 230 19.07 23.60 -2.90
CA VAL A 230 18.38 22.30 -2.95
C VAL A 230 18.04 21.92 -4.39
N LYS A 231 17.57 22.85 -5.22
CA LYS A 231 17.27 22.63 -6.65
C LYS A 231 18.48 22.18 -7.49
N GLN A 232 19.71 22.34 -6.99
CA GLN A 232 20.92 21.89 -7.68
C GLN A 232 21.26 20.41 -7.44
N HIS A 233 20.57 19.71 -6.53
CA HIS A 233 20.89 18.30 -6.26
C HIS A 233 20.90 17.38 -7.48
N PRO A 234 20.08 17.55 -8.54
CA PRO A 234 20.14 16.68 -9.72
C PRO A 234 21.53 16.78 -10.40
N LEU A 235 22.06 17.99 -10.53
CA LEU A 235 23.39 18.22 -11.10
C LEU A 235 24.49 17.74 -10.16
N MET A 236 24.30 17.85 -8.84
CA MET A 236 25.22 17.28 -7.85
C MET A 236 25.24 15.75 -7.90
N SER A 237 24.11 15.09 -8.17
CA SER A 237 24.03 13.65 -8.39
C SER A 237 24.91 13.23 -9.56
N LEU A 238 24.82 13.94 -10.69
CA LEU A 238 25.67 13.68 -11.86
C LEU A 238 27.16 13.86 -11.57
N ASN A 239 27.52 14.83 -10.72
CA ASN A 239 28.91 15.06 -10.35
C ASN A 239 29.56 13.86 -9.63
N PHE A 240 28.79 13.13 -8.82
CA PHE A 240 29.28 11.89 -8.20
C PHE A 240 29.57 10.78 -9.22
N LEU A 241 28.86 10.79 -10.36
CA LEU A 241 28.96 9.76 -11.39
C LEU A 241 30.06 10.03 -12.41
N LYS A 242 30.69 11.21 -12.40
CA LYS A 242 31.77 11.59 -13.33
C LYS A 242 32.99 10.67 -13.31
N LEU A 243 33.23 9.98 -12.19
CA LEU A 243 34.37 9.07 -12.00
C LEU A 243 33.96 7.60 -12.04
N ALA A 244 32.74 7.30 -12.50
CA ALA A 244 32.24 5.96 -12.69
C ALA A 244 31.91 5.74 -14.16
N ASP A 245 32.94 5.50 -14.97
CA ASP A 245 32.80 5.29 -16.43
C ASP A 245 31.90 4.08 -16.78
N SER A 246 31.63 3.20 -15.82
CA SER A 246 30.68 2.09 -15.99
C SER A 246 29.21 2.50 -15.84
N PHE A 247 28.90 3.73 -15.39
CA PHE A 247 27.53 4.19 -15.25
C PHE A 247 26.89 4.42 -16.63
N PRO A 248 25.67 3.90 -16.90
CA PRO A 248 25.02 4.09 -18.19
C PRO A 248 24.78 5.57 -18.52
N GLU A 249 25.30 6.07 -19.64
CA GLU A 249 25.13 7.46 -20.06
C GLU A 249 23.66 7.81 -20.31
N GLU A 250 22.90 6.84 -20.82
CA GLU A 250 21.47 6.94 -21.11
C GLU A 250 20.62 7.16 -19.84
N ALA A 251 21.16 6.84 -18.66
CA ALA A 251 20.48 7.09 -17.39
C ALA A 251 20.72 8.50 -16.84
N LYS A 252 21.70 9.25 -17.34
CA LYS A 252 22.03 10.58 -16.80
C LYS A 252 20.94 11.63 -17.03
N PRO A 253 20.24 11.68 -18.19
CA PRO A 253 19.18 12.66 -18.39
C PRO A 253 18.05 12.53 -17.36
N MET A 254 17.58 11.31 -17.04
CA MET A 254 16.53 11.12 -16.03
C MET A 254 16.97 11.60 -14.65
N ILE A 255 18.25 11.41 -14.30
CA ILE A 255 18.83 11.95 -13.05
C ILE A 255 18.83 13.47 -13.09
N ALA A 256 19.18 14.10 -14.20
CA ALA A 256 19.21 15.57 -14.31
C ALA A 256 17.81 16.20 -14.27
N ASN A 257 16.83 15.51 -14.83
CA ASN A 257 15.54 16.07 -15.23
C ASN A 257 14.36 15.58 -14.38
N HIS A 258 14.56 14.83 -13.30
CA HIS A 258 13.45 14.23 -12.53
C HIS A 258 12.54 15.24 -11.79
N HIS A 259 12.92 16.53 -11.74
CA HIS A 259 12.07 17.64 -11.28
C HIS A 259 11.62 18.58 -12.43
N GLU A 260 11.84 18.18 -13.68
CA GLU A 260 11.37 18.91 -14.86
C GLU A 260 9.95 18.51 -15.20
N TYR A 261 9.10 19.48 -15.51
CA TYR A 261 7.71 19.26 -15.89
C TYR A 261 7.50 19.52 -17.38
N LEU A 262 6.50 18.86 -17.97
CA LEU A 262 6.18 18.98 -19.40
C LEU A 262 5.92 20.41 -19.86
N ASP A 263 5.38 21.26 -18.97
CA ASP A 263 5.08 22.67 -19.23
C ASP A 263 6.29 23.61 -19.09
N GLY A 264 7.46 23.10 -18.67
CA GLY A 264 8.67 23.88 -18.42
C GLY A 264 8.69 24.62 -17.08
N SER A 265 7.68 24.42 -16.20
CA SER A 265 7.67 25.02 -14.85
C SER A 265 8.57 24.31 -13.84
N GLY A 266 9.24 23.24 -14.27
CA GLY A 266 10.15 22.45 -13.46
C GLY A 266 11.54 23.06 -13.29
N SER A 267 12.46 22.29 -12.71
CA SER A 267 13.82 22.72 -12.42
C SER A 267 14.81 21.55 -12.49
N PRO A 268 16.12 21.78 -12.71
CA PRO A 268 16.84 23.06 -12.64
C PRO A 268 16.89 23.89 -13.93
N LYS A 269 16.57 23.34 -15.10
CA LYS A 269 16.70 23.99 -16.41
C LYS A 269 15.39 24.57 -16.95
N GLY A 270 14.24 24.06 -16.53
CA GLY A 270 12.93 24.49 -17.05
C GLY A 270 12.68 24.04 -18.49
N ILE A 271 13.17 22.85 -18.85
CA ILE A 271 13.00 22.27 -20.18
C ILE A 271 11.58 21.73 -20.37
N LYS A 272 11.13 21.66 -21.63
CA LYS A 272 9.76 21.25 -21.97
C LYS A 272 9.68 19.80 -22.45
N GLU A 273 8.46 19.30 -22.59
CA GLU A 273 8.14 17.95 -23.04
C GLU A 273 9.02 17.43 -24.21
N GLN A 274 9.31 18.26 -25.21
CA GLN A 274 10.07 17.83 -26.40
C GLN A 274 11.54 17.47 -26.08
N GLU A 275 12.08 17.95 -24.96
CA GLU A 275 13.45 17.71 -24.52
C GLU A 275 13.54 16.64 -23.42
N LEU A 276 12.40 16.16 -22.92
CA LEU A 276 12.32 15.16 -21.86
C LEU A 276 12.18 13.77 -22.46
N ASP A 277 13.19 12.92 -22.25
CA ASP A 277 13.09 11.51 -22.65
C ASP A 277 12.05 10.74 -21.83
N LYS A 278 11.67 9.56 -22.32
CA LYS A 278 10.67 8.72 -21.66
C LYS A 278 11.04 8.33 -20.23
N PHE A 279 12.33 8.19 -19.91
CA PHE A 279 12.80 7.84 -18.58
C PHE A 279 12.62 9.00 -17.59
N SER A 280 12.93 10.22 -18.03
CA SER A 280 12.76 11.49 -17.31
C SER A 280 11.28 11.74 -17.02
N GLN A 281 10.42 11.54 -18.02
CA GLN A 281 8.98 11.68 -17.84
C GLN A 281 8.42 10.64 -16.85
N LEU A 282 8.91 9.40 -16.89
CA LEU A 282 8.49 8.34 -15.96
C LEU A 282 8.92 8.62 -14.52
N ILE A 283 10.21 8.90 -14.30
CA ILE A 283 10.73 9.15 -12.94
C ILE A 283 10.08 10.40 -12.34
N CYS A 284 9.78 11.44 -13.12
CA CYS A 284 9.10 12.64 -12.62
C CYS A 284 7.72 12.30 -12.03
N VAL A 285 6.92 11.49 -12.73
CA VAL A 285 5.59 11.04 -12.25
C VAL A 285 5.71 10.27 -10.93
N VAL A 286 6.63 9.31 -10.87
CA VAL A 286 6.82 8.44 -9.70
C VAL A 286 7.43 9.20 -8.52
N ASN A 287 8.34 10.13 -8.78
CA ASN A 287 8.96 10.98 -7.77
C ASN A 287 7.95 11.93 -7.13
N GLU A 288 7.07 12.56 -7.92
CA GLU A 288 5.97 13.38 -7.38
C GLU A 288 5.01 12.55 -6.53
N TYR A 289 4.67 11.34 -6.98
CA TYR A 289 3.86 10.41 -6.20
C TYR A 289 4.50 10.09 -4.84
N ASP A 290 5.79 9.71 -4.84
CA ASP A 290 6.52 9.35 -3.63
C ASP A 290 6.65 10.55 -2.68
N ASN A 291 7.00 11.73 -3.19
CA ASN A 291 7.10 12.96 -2.40
C ASN A 291 5.78 13.36 -1.73
N LEU A 292 4.63 13.09 -2.38
CA LEU A 292 3.32 13.29 -1.75
C LEU A 292 3.05 12.25 -0.65
N CYS A 293 3.48 10.99 -0.85
CA CYS A 293 3.24 9.89 0.09
C CYS A 293 4.17 9.90 1.31
N ASN A 294 5.42 10.30 1.13
CA ASN A 294 6.46 10.28 2.15
C ASN A 294 6.78 11.66 2.72
N GLY A 295 6.33 12.73 2.06
CA GLY A 295 6.52 14.10 2.52
C GLY A 295 7.98 14.43 2.80
N ASN A 296 8.18 15.50 3.56
CA ASN A 296 9.47 15.78 4.20
C ASN A 296 9.19 16.46 5.55
N LEU A 297 10.22 16.86 6.27
CA LEU A 297 10.06 17.49 7.60
C LEU A 297 9.21 18.77 7.60
N ARG A 298 8.93 19.38 6.42
CA ARG A 298 8.11 20.59 6.25
C ARG A 298 6.69 20.28 5.76
N VAL A 299 6.52 19.20 4.99
CA VAL A 299 5.25 18.87 4.32
C VAL A 299 4.74 17.54 4.81
N LYS A 300 3.54 17.55 5.40
CA LYS A 300 2.89 16.34 5.91
C LYS A 300 2.54 15.39 4.77
N ALA A 301 3.01 14.15 4.89
CA ALA A 301 2.66 13.00 4.06
C ALA A 301 1.15 12.88 3.82
N LYS A 302 0.79 12.45 2.60
CA LYS A 302 -0.59 12.13 2.18
C LYS A 302 -0.74 10.62 2.10
N THR A 303 -1.97 10.13 2.26
CA THR A 303 -2.26 8.73 1.97
C THR A 303 -2.11 8.46 0.47
N PRO A 304 -1.76 7.24 0.05
CA PRO A 304 -1.58 6.89 -1.37
C PRO A 304 -2.76 7.27 -2.25
N SER A 305 -3.98 6.96 -1.80
CA SER A 305 -5.23 7.32 -2.47
C SER A 305 -5.37 8.83 -2.71
N VAL A 306 -4.97 9.65 -1.74
CA VAL A 306 -5.01 11.11 -1.84
C VAL A 306 -3.89 11.60 -2.77
N ALA A 307 -2.69 11.03 -2.70
CA ALA A 307 -1.57 11.37 -3.57
C ALA A 307 -1.93 11.13 -5.05
N LEU A 308 -2.50 9.97 -5.39
CA LEU A 308 -2.98 9.69 -6.75
C LEU A 308 -4.05 10.68 -7.21
N GLY A 309 -5.01 11.00 -6.33
CA GLY A 309 -6.04 12.01 -6.63
C GLY A 309 -5.45 13.40 -6.90
N LEU A 310 -4.38 13.79 -6.21
CA LEU A 310 -3.67 15.04 -6.42
C LEU A 310 -2.89 15.04 -7.73
N LEU A 311 -2.19 13.95 -8.07
CA LEU A 311 -1.50 13.84 -9.36
C LEU A 311 -2.49 14.00 -10.53
N TYR A 312 -3.61 13.28 -10.48
CA TYR A 312 -4.61 13.33 -11.53
C TYR A 312 -5.25 14.72 -11.71
N LYS A 313 -5.50 15.44 -10.61
CA LYS A 313 -6.18 16.74 -10.63
C LYS A 313 -5.23 17.92 -10.84
N ASN A 314 -4.12 17.96 -10.11
CA ASN A 314 -3.28 19.15 -9.97
C ASN A 314 -2.06 19.13 -10.91
N TYR A 315 -1.66 17.96 -11.40
CA TYR A 315 -0.46 17.80 -12.23
C TYR A 315 -0.77 17.42 -13.68
N LYS A 316 -2.05 17.49 -14.09
CA LYS A 316 -2.53 17.06 -15.40
C LYS A 316 -1.76 17.65 -16.60
N THR A 317 -1.28 18.88 -16.49
CA THR A 317 -0.50 19.56 -17.55
C THR A 317 1.00 19.50 -17.33
N LYS A 318 1.45 19.03 -16.16
CA LYS A 318 2.85 19.00 -15.73
C LYS A 318 3.51 17.65 -15.93
N LEU A 319 2.73 16.58 -15.84
CA LEU A 319 3.19 15.21 -15.86
C LEU A 319 2.67 14.45 -17.08
N ASN A 320 3.41 13.45 -17.51
CA ASN A 320 2.99 12.58 -18.61
C ASN A 320 1.68 11.88 -18.24
N LYS A 321 0.64 12.10 -19.05
CA LYS A 321 -0.71 11.59 -18.82
C LYS A 321 -0.77 10.07 -18.87
N GLU A 322 -0.13 9.46 -19.86
CA GLU A 322 -0.10 8.01 -20.03
C GLU A 322 0.53 7.33 -18.80
N TYR A 323 1.67 7.84 -18.35
CA TYR A 323 2.38 7.31 -17.18
C TYR A 323 1.59 7.54 -15.89
N THR A 324 0.95 8.70 -15.75
CA THR A 324 0.09 8.99 -14.59
C THR A 324 -1.11 8.05 -14.53
N GLU A 325 -1.81 7.85 -15.65
CA GLU A 325 -2.96 6.94 -15.73
C GLU A 325 -2.54 5.49 -15.51
N LYS A 326 -1.38 5.09 -16.04
CA LYS A 326 -0.80 3.76 -15.83
C LYS A 326 -0.43 3.53 -14.36
N LEU A 327 0.19 4.50 -13.69
CA LEU A 327 0.50 4.44 -12.26
C LEU A 327 -0.77 4.26 -11.43
N ILE A 328 -1.82 5.06 -11.71
CA ILE A 328 -3.12 4.97 -11.03
C ILE A 328 -3.73 3.58 -11.24
N LYS A 329 -3.71 3.09 -12.49
CA LYS A 329 -4.25 1.76 -12.82
C LYS A 329 -3.50 0.66 -12.07
N MET A 330 -2.17 0.73 -12.03
CA MET A 330 -1.29 -0.27 -11.41
C MET A 330 -1.44 -0.32 -9.89
N LEU A 331 -1.50 0.84 -9.22
CA LEU A 331 -1.65 0.93 -7.77
C LEU A 331 -3.09 0.72 -7.31
N GLY A 332 -4.05 0.89 -8.22
CA GLY A 332 -5.47 0.75 -7.96
C GLY A 332 -6.09 1.92 -7.23
N VAL A 333 -7.40 1.79 -6.98
CA VAL A 333 -8.18 2.80 -6.24
C VAL A 333 -7.72 2.90 -4.78
N TYR A 334 -7.26 1.79 -4.21
CA TYR A 334 -6.81 1.69 -2.82
C TYR A 334 -5.41 1.08 -2.74
N PRO A 335 -4.34 1.86 -3.01
CA PRO A 335 -2.98 1.35 -2.97
C PRO A 335 -2.56 0.88 -1.57
N PRO A 336 -1.52 0.04 -1.45
CA PRO A 336 -0.98 -0.36 -0.15
C PRO A 336 -0.60 0.86 0.69
N GLY A 337 -0.99 0.85 1.97
CA GLY A 337 -0.90 1.99 2.89
C GLY A 337 -2.16 2.85 2.95
N SER A 338 -3.14 2.62 2.08
CA SER A 338 -4.44 3.28 2.16
C SER A 338 -5.23 2.77 3.37
N ILE A 339 -5.88 3.71 4.06
CA ILE A 339 -6.84 3.42 5.11
C ILE A 339 -8.23 3.49 4.50
N VAL A 340 -9.03 2.46 4.77
CA VAL A 340 -10.34 2.25 4.17
C VAL A 340 -11.40 2.00 5.23
N GLU A 341 -12.59 2.55 5.01
CA GLU A 341 -13.81 2.16 5.72
C GLU A 341 -14.52 1.10 4.89
N LEU A 342 -14.84 -0.02 5.53
CA LEU A 342 -15.49 -1.17 4.90
C LEU A 342 -17.00 -1.04 4.99
N SER A 343 -17.72 -1.74 4.10
CA SER A 343 -19.18 -1.86 4.16
C SER A 343 -19.65 -2.52 5.46
N SER A 344 -18.75 -3.20 6.19
CA SER A 344 -18.93 -3.73 7.54
C SER A 344 -18.86 -2.65 8.65
N GLY A 345 -18.54 -1.39 8.32
CA GLY A 345 -18.34 -0.29 9.28
C GLY A 345 -17.01 -0.36 10.04
N GLN A 346 -16.22 -1.41 9.79
CA GLN A 346 -14.86 -1.51 10.31
C GLN A 346 -13.91 -0.68 9.46
N PHE A 347 -12.79 -0.31 10.07
CA PHE A 347 -11.68 0.32 9.39
C PHE A 347 -10.61 -0.72 9.09
N GLY A 348 -9.97 -0.61 7.94
CA GLY A 348 -8.86 -1.48 7.57
C GLY A 348 -7.72 -0.70 6.92
N MET A 349 -6.57 -1.35 6.85
CA MET A 349 -5.41 -0.86 6.11
C MET A 349 -5.05 -1.84 5.00
N VAL A 350 -4.83 -1.30 3.80
CA VAL A 350 -4.39 -2.09 2.65
C VAL A 350 -2.93 -2.49 2.84
N MET A 351 -2.67 -3.78 2.83
CA MET A 351 -1.33 -4.36 3.00
C MET A 351 -0.65 -4.66 1.68
N SER A 352 -1.43 -5.15 0.70
CA SER A 352 -0.91 -5.47 -0.62
C SER A 352 -1.99 -5.41 -1.67
N VAL A 353 -1.56 -5.19 -2.90
CA VAL A 353 -2.39 -5.21 -4.10
C VAL A 353 -1.79 -6.23 -5.07
N ASN A 354 -2.62 -7.15 -5.54
CA ASN A 354 -2.24 -8.08 -6.61
C ASN A 354 -2.43 -7.36 -7.95
N LEU A 355 -1.41 -7.38 -8.80
CA LEU A 355 -1.45 -6.72 -10.11
C LEU A 355 -2.48 -7.35 -11.06
N ASN A 356 -2.83 -8.62 -10.85
CA ASN A 356 -3.86 -9.31 -11.61
C ASN A 356 -5.27 -9.10 -11.06
N ASP A 357 -5.40 -8.60 -9.81
CA ASP A 357 -6.69 -8.37 -9.14
C ASP A 357 -6.65 -7.10 -8.27
N ILE A 358 -6.71 -5.95 -8.96
CA ILE A 358 -6.51 -4.63 -8.37
C ILE A 358 -7.73 -4.15 -7.57
N LEU A 359 -8.91 -4.68 -7.90
CA LEU A 359 -10.17 -4.30 -7.26
C LEU A 359 -10.34 -4.91 -5.87
N HIS A 360 -9.61 -5.99 -5.57
CA HIS A 360 -9.72 -6.72 -4.32
C HIS A 360 -8.39 -6.73 -3.56
N PRO A 361 -8.02 -5.59 -2.94
CA PRO A 361 -6.81 -5.52 -2.13
C PRO A 361 -6.88 -6.45 -0.93
N SER A 362 -5.70 -6.87 -0.47
CA SER A 362 -5.55 -7.57 0.80
C SER A 362 -5.41 -6.58 1.95
N ILE A 363 -6.27 -6.70 2.96
CA ILE A 363 -6.37 -5.73 4.06
C ILE A 363 -6.17 -6.38 5.42
N ILE A 364 -5.75 -5.59 6.41
CA ILE A 364 -5.91 -5.91 7.83
C ILE A 364 -7.04 -5.05 8.37
N ALA A 365 -8.11 -5.67 8.86
CA ALA A 365 -9.22 -4.98 9.50
C ALA A 365 -8.95 -4.77 11.00
N TYR A 366 -9.41 -3.63 11.53
CA TYR A 366 -9.43 -3.37 12.96
C TYR A 366 -10.44 -4.25 13.67
N ASP A 367 -9.97 -5.00 14.66
CA ASP A 367 -10.82 -5.73 15.59
C ASP A 367 -10.35 -5.45 17.04
N PRO A 368 -11.23 -4.88 17.90
CA PRO A 368 -10.86 -4.57 19.28
C PRO A 368 -10.53 -5.80 20.13
N LEU A 369 -10.95 -7.01 19.72
CA LEU A 369 -10.74 -8.26 20.45
C LEU A 369 -9.51 -9.05 19.98
N VAL A 370 -8.82 -8.59 18.93
CA VAL A 370 -7.75 -9.36 18.26
C VAL A 370 -6.48 -8.56 18.20
N PRO A 371 -5.38 -8.96 18.84
CA PRO A 371 -4.08 -8.31 18.66
C PRO A 371 -3.68 -8.26 17.18
N LYS A 372 -3.07 -7.15 16.75
CA LYS A 372 -2.71 -6.89 15.34
C LYS A 372 -1.90 -8.04 14.72
N GLU A 373 -0.98 -8.62 15.49
CA GLU A 373 -0.09 -9.70 15.06
C GLU A 373 -0.88 -10.96 14.68
N GLN A 374 -2.04 -11.14 15.30
CA GLN A 374 -2.96 -12.26 15.10
C GLN A 374 -4.09 -11.93 14.12
N ALA A 375 -4.26 -10.67 13.74
CA ALA A 375 -5.28 -10.25 12.78
C ALA A 375 -5.09 -10.97 11.44
N PRO A 376 -6.16 -11.52 10.84
CA PRO A 376 -6.09 -12.09 9.51
C PRO A 376 -5.91 -10.99 8.47
N ILE A 377 -5.14 -11.30 7.44
CA ILE A 377 -5.11 -10.53 6.20
C ILE A 377 -6.23 -11.10 5.32
N VAL A 378 -7.15 -10.24 4.91
CA VAL A 378 -8.36 -10.64 4.19
C VAL A 378 -8.31 -10.07 2.78
N ASN A 379 -8.51 -10.92 1.78
CA ASN A 379 -8.77 -10.50 0.41
C ASN A 379 -10.26 -10.17 0.28
N LEU A 380 -10.58 -8.97 -0.17
CA LEU A 380 -11.97 -8.50 -0.28
C LEU A 380 -12.82 -9.25 -1.33
N ALA A 381 -12.21 -9.95 -2.29
CA ALA A 381 -12.92 -10.68 -3.34
C ALA A 381 -13.87 -11.75 -2.78
N ASN A 382 -13.48 -12.38 -1.67
CA ASN A 382 -14.13 -13.60 -1.19
C ASN A 382 -15.27 -13.35 -0.20
N GLU A 383 -15.44 -12.12 0.29
CA GLU A 383 -16.24 -11.86 1.51
C GLU A 383 -17.54 -11.08 1.25
N GLY A 384 -17.72 -10.50 0.06
CA GLY A 384 -18.82 -9.56 -0.22
C GLY A 384 -18.78 -8.31 0.65
N ILE A 385 -17.58 -7.94 1.10
CA ILE A 385 -17.29 -6.70 1.83
C ILE A 385 -16.59 -5.76 0.85
N ASN A 386 -17.14 -4.56 0.70
CA ASN A 386 -16.62 -3.56 -0.23
C ASN A 386 -16.02 -2.40 0.54
N VAL A 387 -15.05 -1.72 -0.07
CA VAL A 387 -14.56 -0.44 0.45
C VAL A 387 -15.61 0.64 0.16
N VAL A 388 -16.06 1.32 1.22
CA VAL A 388 -17.00 2.46 1.12
C VAL A 388 -16.26 3.73 0.74
N ARG A 389 -15.13 4.01 1.41
CA ARG A 389 -14.29 5.18 1.13
C ARG A 389 -12.89 5.02 1.72
N SER A 390 -11.94 5.80 1.21
CA SER A 390 -10.63 6.00 1.82
C SER A 390 -10.66 7.20 2.77
N ILE A 391 -9.91 7.11 3.88
CA ILE A 391 -9.91 8.11 4.95
C ILE A 391 -8.46 8.51 5.27
N PRO A 392 -8.16 9.79 5.53
CA PRO A 392 -6.82 10.19 5.97
C PRO A 392 -6.52 9.62 7.37
N ALA A 393 -5.25 9.32 7.64
CA ALA A 393 -4.83 8.78 8.94
C ALA A 393 -5.22 9.67 10.13
N SER A 394 -5.22 11.00 9.95
CA SER A 394 -5.66 11.96 10.97
C SER A 394 -7.17 11.92 11.29
N GLY A 395 -7.96 11.29 10.44
CA GLY A 395 -9.40 11.09 10.66
C GLY A 395 -9.73 9.84 11.48
N LEU A 396 -8.73 9.02 11.84
CA LEU A 396 -8.97 7.80 12.60
C LEU A 396 -9.15 8.07 14.10
N PRO A 397 -10.09 7.37 14.76
CA PRO A 397 -10.12 7.31 16.22
C PRO A 397 -8.81 6.76 16.79
N GLU A 398 -8.37 7.28 17.95
CA GLU A 398 -7.05 6.99 18.54
C GLU A 398 -6.76 5.49 18.71
N LYS A 399 -7.76 4.70 19.14
CA LYS A 399 -7.63 3.24 19.30
C LYS A 399 -7.36 2.53 17.97
N ILE A 400 -8.03 2.97 16.90
CA ILE A 400 -7.88 2.41 15.56
C ILE A 400 -6.54 2.84 14.96
N TYR A 401 -6.16 4.11 15.18
CA TYR A 401 -4.86 4.63 14.78
C TYR A 401 -3.73 3.81 15.40
N LYS A 402 -3.75 3.60 16.72
CA LYS A 402 -2.74 2.80 17.42
C LYS A 402 -2.69 1.35 16.92
N TYR A 403 -3.84 0.77 16.58
CA TYR A 403 -3.92 -0.60 16.09
C TYR A 403 -3.37 -0.77 14.68
N LEU A 404 -3.93 -0.01 13.72
CA LEU A 404 -3.51 -0.07 12.33
C LEU A 404 -2.07 0.43 12.19
N SER A 405 -1.67 1.36 13.06
CA SER A 405 -0.39 2.08 13.03
C SER A 405 -0.08 2.55 11.61
N PRO A 406 -0.88 3.48 11.06
CA PRO A 406 -0.60 4.06 9.76
C PRO A 406 0.84 4.53 9.69
N ARG A 407 1.50 4.20 8.58
CA ARG A 407 2.92 4.46 8.40
C ARG A 407 3.14 5.94 8.14
N ASP A 408 4.17 6.51 8.76
CA ASP A 408 4.59 7.89 8.51
C ASP A 408 5.33 7.97 7.17
N ASN A 409 6.04 6.89 6.80
CA ASN A 409 6.66 6.72 5.50
C ASN A 409 6.21 5.41 4.85
N ILE A 410 5.77 5.51 3.62
CA ILE A 410 5.31 4.44 2.76
C ILE A 410 6.48 3.95 1.91
N SER A 411 6.84 2.69 2.13
CA SER A 411 7.78 1.96 1.28
C SER A 411 7.07 0.75 0.67
N TYR A 412 7.46 0.39 -0.54
CA TYR A 412 6.91 -0.74 -1.26
C TYR A 412 7.99 -1.76 -1.59
N ALA A 413 7.57 -3.02 -1.73
CA ALA A 413 8.40 -4.06 -2.31
C ALA A 413 7.58 -5.08 -3.07
N PHE A 414 8.19 -5.65 -4.11
CA PHE A 414 7.61 -6.77 -4.84
C PHE A 414 7.76 -8.06 -4.04
N GLY A 415 6.72 -8.88 -4.08
CA GLY A 415 6.75 -10.21 -3.50
C GLY A 415 5.66 -11.08 -4.10
N LYS A 416 5.66 -12.35 -3.71
CA LYS A 416 4.56 -13.26 -4.06
C LYS A 416 3.27 -12.76 -3.43
N ALA A 417 2.21 -12.72 -4.23
CA ALA A 417 0.84 -12.47 -3.78
C ALA A 417 0.39 -13.48 -2.72
#